data_AF-A0A3N7C675-F1
#
_entry.id   AF-A0A3N7C675-F1
#
_cell.length_a   1.000
_cell.length_b   1.000
_cell.length_c   1.000
_cell.angle_alpha   90.00
_cell.angle_beta   90.00
_cell.angle_gamma   90.00
#
_symmetry.space_group_name_H-M   'P 1'
#
loop_
_entity.id
_entity.type
_entity.pdbx_description
1 polymer ?
#
loop_
_entity_poly.entity_id
_entity_poly.type
_entity_poly.pdbx_seq_one_letter_code
_entity_poly.pdbx_strand_id
1 'polypeptide(L)'
;MRTFGKPLISLTKKSFRKAQEFHQPGLTGLSDHGFPKKSKPGDFAGMSMQTRRGSPPKSTGTFNQALSPKASRRTTMPDLKRPSMLQPLALACTLCAALAASASAQAASQTYTSLASFLAAAGTVKTETFNAFTVDQSGGGSPLMLSDFAVQGAWTLDAPATRLPSDGSSNLFIDVSYGAWADLRFAEPIKAFGAWFSRAPASIRVDADSLEGFGSYRHVGEMPIAAGTDLQFIGFSSDQTFNRIVFEGQGCCSGSFAIDDVAYAASLSPVPEPGAWALLATGLLALGLRRRSATTPRN
;
A
#
# COMPACT_ATOMS: atom_id res chain seq x y z
N MET A 1 20.73 51.38 -18.58
CA MET A 1 20.37 51.54 -17.16
C MET A 1 19.04 52.26 -17.04
N ARG A 2 17.94 51.53 -16.81
CA ARG A 2 16.68 52.08 -16.30
C ARG A 2 16.05 51.02 -15.40
N THR A 3 16.06 51.30 -14.11
CA THR A 3 15.47 50.52 -13.02
C THR A 3 14.00 50.89 -12.88
N PHE A 4 13.11 49.91 -12.92
CA PHE A 4 11.72 50.06 -12.49
C PHE A 4 11.50 49.23 -11.23
N GLY A 5 11.42 49.92 -10.09
CA GLY A 5 10.95 49.35 -8.83
C GLY A 5 9.43 49.27 -8.82
N LYS A 6 8.89 48.14 -8.36
CA LYS A 6 7.47 47.99 -8.01
C LYS A 6 7.32 47.96 -6.48
N PRO A 7 6.29 48.58 -5.90
CA PRO A 7 6.11 48.65 -4.46
C PRO A 7 5.46 47.38 -3.90
N LEU A 8 5.90 47.01 -2.69
CA LEU A 8 5.39 45.94 -1.85
C LEU A 8 4.05 46.39 -1.22
N ILE A 9 2.97 45.67 -1.47
CA ILE A 9 1.67 45.89 -0.81
C ILE A 9 1.65 45.05 0.47
N SER A 10 1.65 45.74 1.62
CA SER A 10 1.51 45.17 2.96
C SER A 10 0.03 44.88 3.24
N LEU A 11 -0.34 43.61 3.37
CA LEU A 11 -1.68 43.17 3.77
C LEU A 11 -1.76 43.07 5.29
N THR A 12 -2.50 44.00 5.89
CA THR A 12 -2.78 44.09 7.32
C THR A 12 -3.85 43.06 7.72
N LYS A 13 -3.52 42.13 8.63
CA LYS A 13 -4.48 41.21 9.24
C LYS A 13 -5.38 41.97 10.21
N LYS A 14 -6.68 42.08 9.90
CA LYS A 14 -7.72 42.50 10.85
C LYS A 14 -8.30 41.28 11.55
N SER A 15 -8.09 41.22 12.86
CA SER A 15 -8.77 40.33 13.80
C SER A 15 -10.28 40.59 13.82
N PHE A 16 -11.08 39.55 13.74
CA PHE A 16 -12.50 39.59 14.10
C PHE A 16 -12.78 38.56 15.19
N ARG A 17 -13.03 39.05 16.40
CA ARG A 17 -13.71 38.31 17.48
C ARG A 17 -15.21 38.47 17.27
N LYS A 18 -15.98 37.40 17.43
CA LYS A 18 -17.31 37.49 18.01
C LYS A 18 -17.62 36.24 18.81
N ALA A 19 -17.72 36.41 20.12
CA ALA A 19 -18.26 35.44 21.04
C ALA A 19 -19.77 35.31 20.80
N GLN A 20 -20.25 34.08 20.79
CA GLN A 20 -21.67 33.77 20.77
C GLN A 20 -21.97 32.95 22.03
N GLU A 21 -22.47 33.63 23.06
CA GLU A 21 -23.09 33.01 24.22
C GLU A 21 -24.36 32.29 23.76
N PHE A 22 -24.42 30.97 23.93
CA PHE A 22 -25.62 30.18 23.73
C PHE A 22 -26.25 29.86 25.08
N HIS A 23 -27.44 30.40 25.28
CA HIS A 23 -28.35 30.13 26.38
C HIS A 23 -28.88 28.68 26.26
N GLN A 24 -28.71 27.85 27.29
CA GLN A 24 -29.41 26.56 27.40
C GLN A 24 -30.66 26.71 28.25
N PRO A 25 -31.87 26.45 27.74
CA PRO A 25 -33.03 26.17 28.57
C PRO A 25 -33.06 24.68 28.96
N GLY A 26 -33.35 24.44 30.24
CA GLY A 26 -33.31 23.13 30.87
C GLY A 26 -34.31 22.11 30.33
N LEU A 27 -33.92 20.84 30.42
CA LEU A 27 -34.78 19.67 30.27
C LEU A 27 -34.84 18.94 31.60
N THR A 28 -35.91 19.20 32.34
CA THR A 28 -36.42 18.35 33.42
C THR A 28 -37.30 17.26 32.80
N GLY A 29 -36.97 15.98 33.07
CA GLY A 29 -37.87 14.87 32.73
C GLY A 29 -37.15 13.59 32.32
N LEU A 30 -36.47 12.93 33.27
CA LEU A 30 -36.10 11.53 33.10
C LEU A 30 -37.11 10.68 33.88
N SER A 31 -38.08 10.15 33.15
CA SER A 31 -39.00 9.12 33.59
C SER A 31 -38.32 7.75 33.56
N ASP A 32 -38.43 7.08 34.70
CA ASP A 32 -38.21 5.67 34.97
C ASP A 32 -38.55 4.74 33.78
N HIS A 33 -37.55 4.01 33.28
CA HIS A 33 -37.75 2.83 32.47
C HIS A 33 -36.96 1.66 33.03
N GLY A 34 -37.71 0.61 33.37
CA GLY A 34 -37.28 -0.51 34.17
C GLY A 34 -36.23 -1.40 33.50
N PHE A 35 -35.30 -1.84 34.34
CA PHE A 35 -34.33 -2.89 34.05
C PHE A 35 -35.02 -4.25 33.80
N PRO A 36 -34.78 -4.92 32.66
CA PRO A 36 -35.15 -6.32 32.51
C PRO A 36 -34.22 -7.23 33.32
N LYS A 37 -34.87 -8.26 33.89
CA LYS A 37 -34.34 -9.26 34.82
C LYS A 37 -33.15 -10.04 34.27
N LYS A 38 -32.18 -10.28 35.17
CA LYS A 38 -31.05 -11.22 35.05
C LYS A 38 -31.51 -12.59 34.51
N SER A 39 -31.04 -12.97 33.34
CA SER A 39 -31.03 -14.35 32.87
C SER A 39 -29.85 -15.11 33.49
N LYS A 40 -30.13 -16.33 33.93
CA LYS A 40 -29.22 -17.26 34.63
C LYS A 40 -27.99 -17.61 33.77
N PRO A 41 -26.80 -17.80 34.38
CA PRO A 41 -25.67 -18.42 33.69
C PRO A 41 -25.95 -19.92 33.51
N GLY A 42 -26.01 -20.36 32.26
CA GLY A 42 -26.08 -21.77 31.89
C GLY A 42 -24.67 -22.34 31.74
N ASP A 43 -24.41 -23.42 32.46
CA ASP A 43 -23.21 -24.25 32.40
C ASP A 43 -22.96 -24.77 30.98
N PHE A 44 -21.88 -24.33 30.34
CA PHE A 44 -21.30 -25.01 29.18
C PHE A 44 -20.02 -25.71 29.61
N ALA A 45 -20.19 -26.97 30.00
CA ALA A 45 -19.13 -27.91 30.24
C ALA A 45 -18.45 -28.32 28.92
N GLY A 46 -17.12 -28.12 28.87
CA GLY A 46 -16.14 -29.04 28.28
C GLY A 46 -16.36 -29.56 26.86
N MET A 47 -15.78 -28.88 25.88
CA MET A 47 -15.29 -29.55 24.67
C MET A 47 -13.77 -29.41 24.61
N SER A 48 -13.09 -30.46 25.10
CA SER A 48 -11.66 -30.69 24.94
C SER A 48 -11.35 -30.92 23.45
N MET A 49 -10.70 -29.94 22.83
CA MET A 49 -10.25 -30.04 21.45
C MET A 49 -8.90 -30.78 21.42
N GLN A 50 -8.95 -32.07 21.08
CA GLN A 50 -7.76 -32.90 20.83
C GLN A 50 -6.98 -32.35 19.64
N THR A 51 -5.81 -31.79 19.90
CA THR A 51 -4.83 -31.40 18.87
C THR A 51 -4.13 -32.64 18.33
N ARG A 52 -4.56 -33.12 17.15
CA ARG A 52 -3.81 -34.12 16.37
C ARG A 52 -2.52 -33.49 15.84
N ARG A 53 -1.38 -33.80 16.49
CA ARG A 53 -0.04 -33.57 15.94
C ARG A 53 0.19 -34.49 14.74
N GLY A 54 0.12 -33.96 13.52
CA GLY A 54 0.61 -34.62 12.32
C GLY A 54 2.12 -34.45 12.19
N SER A 55 2.85 -35.56 12.16
CA SER A 55 4.31 -35.59 11.96
C SER A 55 4.68 -35.17 10.52
N PRO A 56 5.80 -34.47 10.31
CA PRO A 56 6.30 -34.16 8.96
C PRO A 56 6.94 -35.41 8.30
N PRO A 57 6.76 -35.62 6.99
CA PRO A 57 7.45 -36.67 6.26
C PRO A 57 8.94 -36.30 6.05
N LYS A 58 9.83 -37.22 6.47
CA LYS A 58 11.26 -37.20 6.12
C LYS A 58 11.42 -37.61 4.65
N SER A 59 11.92 -36.72 3.81
CA SER A 59 12.38 -37.03 2.46
C SER A 59 13.90 -37.05 2.42
N THR A 60 14.48 -38.23 2.62
CA THR A 60 15.89 -38.54 2.33
C THR A 60 15.99 -39.05 0.90
N GLY A 61 16.49 -38.21 -0.01
CA GLY A 61 16.79 -38.56 -1.39
C GLY A 61 18.29 -38.51 -1.65
N THR A 62 18.99 -39.59 -1.34
CA THR A 62 20.40 -39.81 -1.68
C THR A 62 20.47 -40.33 -3.11
N PHE A 63 21.04 -39.57 -4.05
CA PHE A 63 21.38 -40.09 -5.38
C PHE A 63 22.91 -40.15 -5.52
N ASN A 64 23.41 -41.37 -5.50
CA ASN A 64 24.79 -41.77 -5.77
C ASN A 64 24.76 -42.90 -6.82
N GLN A 65 25.84 -42.99 -7.61
CA GLN A 65 26.21 -44.02 -8.61
C GLN A 65 25.65 -43.79 -10.03
N ALA A 66 26.38 -44.00 -11.13
CA ALA A 66 27.52 -44.90 -11.33
C ALA A 66 28.53 -44.36 -12.36
N LEU A 67 29.81 -44.65 -12.10
CA LEU A 67 30.93 -44.56 -13.02
C LEU A 67 30.81 -45.67 -14.09
N SER A 68 31.05 -45.32 -15.36
CA SER A 68 31.31 -46.28 -16.43
C SER A 68 32.59 -45.89 -17.16
N PRO A 69 33.64 -46.73 -17.18
CA PRO A 69 34.85 -46.48 -17.97
C PRO A 69 34.65 -47.03 -19.39
N LYS A 70 34.86 -46.21 -20.42
CA LYS A 70 34.90 -46.68 -21.81
C LYS A 70 36.17 -46.21 -22.53
N ALA A 71 37.06 -47.18 -22.68
CA ALA A 71 38.02 -47.44 -23.76
C ALA A 71 38.63 -46.25 -24.53
N SER A 72 39.94 -46.14 -24.31
CA SER A 72 40.94 -45.45 -25.11
C SER A 72 40.85 -45.82 -26.61
N ARG A 73 40.66 -44.81 -27.47
CA ARG A 73 40.94 -44.90 -28.90
C ARG A 73 41.84 -43.72 -29.30
N ARG A 74 43.14 -44.01 -29.36
CA ARG A 74 44.20 -43.08 -29.76
C ARG A 74 44.07 -42.83 -31.25
N THR A 75 43.49 -41.67 -31.59
CA THR A 75 43.46 -41.16 -32.96
C THR A 75 44.47 -40.02 -33.02
N THR A 76 45.51 -40.18 -33.83
CA THR A 76 46.54 -39.16 -34.09
C THR A 76 45.89 -37.94 -34.71
N MET A 77 45.89 -36.84 -33.95
CA MET A 77 45.38 -35.53 -34.37
C MET A 77 46.34 -34.90 -35.39
N PRO A 78 45.84 -34.39 -36.52
CA PRO A 78 46.60 -33.45 -37.32
C PRO A 78 46.84 -32.18 -36.51
N ASP A 79 48.00 -31.56 -36.70
CA ASP A 79 48.43 -30.32 -36.05
C ASP A 79 47.50 -29.15 -36.45
N LEU A 80 46.37 -29.08 -35.77
CA LEU A 80 45.39 -28.01 -35.88
C LEU A 80 45.91 -26.84 -35.05
N LYS A 81 46.50 -25.89 -35.76
CA LYS A 81 46.82 -24.52 -35.35
C LYS A 81 45.79 -24.02 -34.35
N ARG A 82 46.10 -24.12 -33.05
CA ARG A 82 45.16 -23.90 -31.94
C ARG A 82 44.60 -22.48 -32.04
N PRO A 83 43.32 -22.29 -32.39
CA PRO A 83 42.71 -20.98 -32.21
C PRO A 83 42.74 -20.71 -30.71
N SER A 84 43.20 -19.52 -30.33
CA SER A 84 43.29 -19.05 -28.96
C SER A 84 41.94 -19.19 -28.24
N MET A 85 41.72 -20.31 -27.55
CA MET A 85 40.48 -20.66 -26.85
C MET A 85 40.15 -19.76 -25.65
N LEU A 86 40.98 -18.76 -25.35
CA LEU A 86 40.76 -17.81 -24.27
C LEU A 86 39.66 -16.78 -24.59
N GLN A 87 39.38 -16.54 -25.88
CA GLN A 87 38.38 -15.56 -26.31
C GLN A 87 36.89 -15.95 -26.07
N PRO A 88 36.44 -17.19 -26.33
CA PRO A 88 35.04 -17.56 -26.08
C PRO A 88 34.68 -17.57 -24.58
N LEU A 89 35.64 -17.87 -23.70
CA LEU A 89 35.42 -17.90 -22.24
C LEU A 89 35.16 -16.52 -21.64
N ALA A 90 35.90 -15.49 -22.08
CA ALA A 90 35.67 -14.11 -21.63
C ALA A 90 34.31 -13.54 -22.09
N LEU A 91 33.80 -14.03 -23.23
CA LEU A 91 32.52 -13.60 -23.79
C LEU A 91 31.32 -14.24 -23.08
N ALA A 92 31.46 -15.51 -22.66
CA ALA A 92 30.47 -16.19 -21.83
C ALA A 92 30.34 -15.55 -20.44
N CYS A 93 31.46 -15.18 -19.80
CA CYS A 93 31.43 -14.54 -18.48
C CYS A 93 30.78 -13.14 -18.50
N THR A 94 30.97 -12.36 -19.57
CA THR A 94 30.35 -11.03 -19.69
C THR A 94 28.85 -11.10 -19.94
N LEU A 95 28.36 -12.12 -20.66
CA LEU A 95 26.93 -12.33 -20.86
C LEU A 95 26.24 -12.80 -19.56
N CYS A 96 26.85 -13.72 -18.80
CA CYS A 96 26.29 -14.17 -17.53
C CYS A 96 26.21 -13.05 -16.47
N ALA A 97 27.19 -12.13 -16.46
CA ALA A 97 27.15 -10.97 -15.56
C ALA A 97 26.04 -9.96 -15.92
N ALA A 98 25.72 -9.81 -17.21
CA ALA A 98 24.65 -8.93 -17.68
C ALA A 98 23.24 -9.50 -17.38
N LEU A 99 23.05 -10.81 -17.50
CA LEU A 99 21.78 -11.44 -17.11
C LEU A 99 21.56 -11.43 -15.58
N ALA A 100 22.62 -11.52 -14.78
CA ALA A 100 22.51 -11.42 -13.32
C ALA A 100 22.12 -10.02 -12.82
N ALA A 101 22.28 -8.97 -13.66
CA ALA A 101 21.91 -7.60 -13.32
C ALA A 101 20.46 -7.24 -13.70
N SER A 102 19.70 -8.19 -14.28
CA SER A 102 18.26 -8.02 -14.49
C SER A 102 17.56 -8.16 -13.14
N ALA A 103 17.60 -7.10 -12.33
CA ALA A 103 16.84 -7.04 -11.09
C ALA A 103 15.36 -7.29 -11.45
N SER A 104 14.76 -8.28 -10.79
CA SER A 104 13.31 -8.46 -10.84
C SER A 104 12.67 -7.11 -10.53
N ALA A 105 11.81 -6.61 -11.41
CA ALA A 105 10.91 -5.53 -11.08
C ALA A 105 10.01 -6.03 -9.95
N GLN A 106 10.47 -5.86 -8.71
CA GLN A 106 9.69 -6.21 -7.55
C GLN A 106 8.54 -5.22 -7.48
N ALA A 107 7.35 -5.77 -7.29
CA ALA A 107 6.16 -4.99 -7.07
C ALA A 107 6.35 -4.10 -5.84
N ALA A 108 6.58 -2.82 -6.09
CA ALA A 108 6.99 -1.87 -5.07
C ALA A 108 5.77 -1.09 -4.59
N SER A 109 5.39 -1.32 -3.35
CA SER A 109 4.52 -0.41 -2.61
C SER A 109 5.36 0.78 -2.11
N GLN A 110 4.86 2.00 -2.32
CA GLN A 110 5.47 3.23 -1.78
C GLN A 110 4.49 3.89 -0.82
N THR A 111 5.01 4.47 0.25
CA THR A 111 4.26 5.22 1.26
C THR A 111 4.61 6.70 1.20
N TYR A 112 3.63 7.56 1.43
CA TYR A 112 3.72 9.01 1.39
C TYR A 112 3.16 9.60 2.68
N THR A 113 3.91 10.50 3.30
CA THR A 113 3.48 11.27 4.48
C THR A 113 3.12 12.72 4.15
N SER A 114 3.10 13.07 2.85
CA SER A 114 2.70 14.39 2.37
C SER A 114 1.76 14.26 1.18
N LEU A 115 0.71 15.07 1.16
CA LEU A 115 -0.26 15.08 0.05
C LEU A 115 0.44 15.43 -1.28
N ALA A 116 1.37 16.38 -1.27
CA ALA A 116 2.06 16.82 -2.49
C ALA A 116 2.88 15.68 -3.14
N SER A 117 3.63 14.90 -2.36
CA SER A 117 4.38 13.76 -2.89
C SER A 117 3.46 12.63 -3.37
N PHE A 118 2.36 12.40 -2.67
CA PHE A 118 1.34 11.43 -3.09
C PHE A 118 0.71 11.83 -4.42
N LEU A 119 0.24 13.07 -4.58
CA LEU A 119 -0.39 13.53 -5.82
C LEU A 119 0.58 13.48 -7.00
N ALA A 120 1.87 13.77 -6.78
CA ALA A 120 2.89 13.66 -7.83
C ALA A 120 3.07 12.21 -8.33
N ALA A 121 2.95 11.22 -7.44
CA ALA A 121 3.07 9.80 -7.78
C ALA A 121 1.76 9.21 -8.32
N ALA A 122 0.62 9.54 -7.72
CA ALA A 122 -0.69 9.04 -8.09
C ALA A 122 -1.18 9.63 -9.41
N GLY A 123 -0.81 10.87 -9.75
CA GLY A 123 -1.33 11.56 -10.92
C GLY A 123 -2.73 12.11 -10.68
N THR A 124 -3.68 11.82 -11.58
CA THR A 124 -5.07 12.24 -11.42
C THR A 124 -5.79 11.39 -10.37
N VAL A 125 -6.23 12.02 -9.30
CA VAL A 125 -6.98 11.38 -8.21
C VAL A 125 -8.45 11.81 -8.22
N LYS A 126 -9.32 10.92 -7.73
CA LYS A 126 -10.66 11.28 -7.24
C LYS A 126 -10.58 11.53 -5.74
N THR A 127 -11.44 12.41 -5.22
CA THR A 127 -11.46 12.76 -3.79
C THR A 127 -12.89 12.63 -3.24
N GLU A 128 -13.03 11.94 -2.11
CA GLU A 128 -14.23 11.96 -1.27
C GLU A 128 -13.94 12.79 -0.02
N THR A 129 -14.77 13.81 0.24
CA THR A 129 -14.58 14.80 1.31
C THR A 129 -15.64 14.69 2.41
N PHE A 130 -16.61 13.79 2.25
CA PHE A 130 -17.77 13.60 3.14
C PHE A 130 -18.66 14.85 3.36
N ASN A 131 -18.35 15.97 2.70
CA ASN A 131 -19.09 17.24 2.84
C ASN A 131 -20.51 17.21 2.25
N ALA A 132 -20.88 16.14 1.54
CA ALA A 132 -22.26 15.90 1.15
C ALA A 132 -23.17 15.58 2.34
N PHE A 133 -22.59 15.12 3.46
CA PHE A 133 -23.32 14.82 4.69
C PHE A 133 -23.39 16.04 5.59
N THR A 134 -24.60 16.44 5.96
CA THR A 134 -24.88 17.60 6.82
C THR A 134 -25.47 17.22 8.18
N VAL A 135 -25.58 15.92 8.45
CA VAL A 135 -26.09 15.37 9.70
C VAL A 135 -25.30 14.13 10.05
N ASP A 136 -25.09 13.90 11.35
CA ASP A 136 -24.43 12.71 11.82
C ASP A 136 -25.16 11.45 11.37
N GLN A 137 -24.39 10.48 10.88
CA GLN A 137 -24.90 9.15 10.55
C GLN A 137 -23.98 8.12 11.18
N SER A 138 -24.51 7.02 11.71
CA SER A 138 -23.66 5.94 12.22
C SER A 138 -24.23 4.58 11.88
N GLY A 139 -23.35 3.59 11.77
CA GLY A 139 -23.69 2.24 11.40
C GLY A 139 -22.63 1.23 11.83
N GLY A 140 -22.99 -0.05 11.73
CA GLY A 140 -22.12 -1.16 12.13
C GLY A 140 -22.47 -2.49 11.46
N GLY A 141 -23.76 -2.70 11.16
CA GLY A 141 -24.26 -3.93 10.51
C GLY A 141 -24.60 -3.80 9.03
N SER A 142 -24.62 -2.59 8.47
CA SER A 142 -24.88 -2.34 7.06
C SER A 142 -23.81 -1.42 6.49
N PRO A 143 -23.31 -1.68 5.26
CA PRO A 143 -22.31 -0.82 4.68
C PRO A 143 -22.87 0.58 4.39
N LEU A 144 -22.08 1.60 4.63
CA LEU A 144 -22.32 2.94 4.09
C LEU A 144 -21.94 2.93 2.62
N MET A 145 -22.89 3.20 1.72
CA MET A 145 -22.61 3.29 0.29
C MET A 145 -22.26 4.73 -0.08
N LEU A 146 -21.07 4.92 -0.63
CA LEU A 146 -20.62 6.17 -1.25
C LEU A 146 -20.55 5.97 -2.77
N SER A 147 -20.19 7.02 -3.51
CA SER A 147 -20.18 6.99 -4.98
C SER A 147 -19.31 5.86 -5.54
N ASP A 148 -18.07 5.74 -5.06
CA ASP A 148 -17.06 4.84 -5.66
C ASP A 148 -16.61 3.71 -4.74
N PHE A 149 -17.01 3.75 -3.46
CA PHE A 149 -16.67 2.74 -2.47
C PHE A 149 -17.75 2.60 -1.39
N ALA A 150 -17.69 1.52 -0.63
CA ALA A 150 -18.52 1.29 0.54
C ALA A 150 -17.65 1.24 1.80
N VAL A 151 -18.19 1.69 2.93
CA VAL A 151 -17.57 1.53 4.25
C VAL A 151 -18.24 0.38 4.98
N GLN A 152 -17.49 -0.63 5.42
CA GLN A 152 -18.01 -1.70 6.29
C GLN A 152 -17.37 -1.66 7.68
N GLY A 153 -17.99 -2.34 8.63
CA GLY A 153 -17.61 -2.30 10.05
C GLY A 153 -18.31 -1.17 10.79
N ALA A 154 -17.78 -0.79 11.96
CA ALA A 154 -18.30 0.32 12.76
C ALA A 154 -17.81 1.66 12.23
N TRP A 155 -18.74 2.52 11.84
CA TRP A 155 -18.44 3.84 11.26
C TRP A 155 -19.41 4.90 11.78
N THR A 156 -18.98 6.16 11.77
CA THR A 156 -19.80 7.33 12.01
C THR A 156 -19.36 8.43 11.05
N LEU A 157 -20.28 9.00 10.29
CA LEU A 157 -20.09 10.31 9.64
C LEU A 157 -20.40 11.37 10.69
N ASP A 158 -19.42 12.22 10.99
CA ASP A 158 -19.51 13.32 11.96
C ASP A 158 -19.61 14.64 11.18
N ALA A 159 -20.78 15.27 11.22
CA ALA A 159 -21.17 16.33 10.29
C ALA A 159 -21.91 17.49 11.01
N PRO A 160 -21.25 18.65 11.21
CA PRO A 160 -19.82 18.92 10.99
C PRO A 160 -18.95 18.18 12.01
N ALA A 161 -17.66 17.98 11.74
CA ALA A 161 -16.80 17.23 12.66
C ALA A 161 -16.72 17.88 14.06
N THR A 162 -17.36 17.23 15.03
CA THR A 162 -17.36 17.66 16.44
C THR A 162 -16.45 16.82 17.33
N ARG A 163 -16.15 15.57 16.93
CA ARG A 163 -15.42 14.60 17.76
C ARG A 163 -13.92 14.67 17.54
N LEU A 164 -13.50 14.58 16.28
CA LEU A 164 -12.09 14.61 15.88
C LEU A 164 -11.94 15.52 14.65
N PRO A 165 -11.94 16.85 14.84
CA PRO A 165 -11.91 17.78 13.72
C PRO A 165 -10.59 17.66 12.94
N SER A 166 -10.71 17.52 11.62
CA SER A 166 -9.63 17.67 10.65
C SER A 166 -9.47 19.16 10.32
N ASP A 167 -10.55 19.78 9.83
CA ASP A 167 -10.62 21.20 9.44
C ASP A 167 -11.97 21.86 9.78
N GLY A 168 -12.84 21.13 10.50
CA GLY A 168 -14.21 21.56 10.85
C GLY A 168 -15.26 21.19 9.80
N SER A 169 -14.86 20.50 8.73
CA SER A 169 -15.75 19.90 7.75
C SER A 169 -16.25 18.52 8.19
N SER A 170 -17.09 17.85 7.39
CA SER A 170 -17.63 16.54 7.74
C SER A 170 -16.56 15.46 7.55
N ASN A 171 -16.47 14.48 8.44
CA ASN A 171 -15.46 13.41 8.31
C ASN A 171 -15.99 12.01 8.64
N LEU A 172 -15.20 11.00 8.25
CA LEU A 172 -15.49 9.60 8.55
C LEU A 172 -14.74 9.18 9.81
N PHE A 173 -15.47 9.03 10.91
CA PHE A 173 -14.97 8.48 12.16
C PHE A 173 -15.09 6.96 12.19
N ILE A 174 -14.00 6.28 12.54
CA ILE A 174 -13.93 4.83 12.68
C ILE A 174 -13.53 4.48 14.10
N ASP A 175 -14.28 3.56 14.71
CA ASP A 175 -13.96 2.94 16.00
C ASP A 175 -13.74 1.45 15.81
N VAL A 176 -12.52 0.99 16.08
CA VAL A 176 -12.13 -0.42 15.98
C VAL A 176 -11.78 -0.94 17.37
N SER A 177 -12.61 -1.83 17.88
CA SER A 177 -12.33 -2.59 19.10
C SER A 177 -11.39 -3.77 18.82
N TYR A 178 -10.91 -4.41 19.88
CA TYR A 178 -10.04 -5.58 19.75
C TYR A 178 -10.70 -6.69 18.92
N GLY A 179 -10.02 -7.11 17.84
CA GLY A 179 -10.52 -8.13 16.91
C GLY A 179 -11.63 -7.66 15.98
N ALA A 180 -12.06 -6.40 16.09
CA ALA A 180 -12.94 -5.76 15.12
C ALA A 180 -12.13 -5.13 13.98
N TRP A 181 -12.82 -4.88 12.89
CA TRP A 181 -12.28 -4.26 11.70
C TRP A 181 -13.30 -3.31 11.09
N ALA A 182 -12.79 -2.36 10.34
CA ALA A 182 -13.55 -1.55 9.40
C ALA A 182 -12.80 -1.53 8.07
N ASP A 183 -13.51 -1.42 6.96
CA ASP A 183 -12.86 -1.34 5.65
C ASP A 183 -13.49 -0.30 4.73
N LEU A 184 -12.70 0.10 3.74
CA LEU A 184 -13.14 0.83 2.57
C LEU A 184 -13.04 -0.12 1.38
N ARG A 185 -14.18 -0.45 0.78
CA ARG A 185 -14.27 -1.37 -0.36
C ARG A 185 -14.63 -0.62 -1.64
N PHE A 186 -13.66 -0.48 -2.53
CA PHE A 186 -13.82 0.20 -3.80
C PHE A 186 -14.54 -0.68 -4.83
N ALA A 187 -15.45 -0.07 -5.58
CA ALA A 187 -16.19 -0.76 -6.64
C ALA A 187 -15.26 -1.14 -7.80
N GLU A 188 -14.27 -0.29 -8.09
CA GLU A 188 -13.25 -0.51 -9.12
C GLU A 188 -11.86 -0.69 -8.48
N PRO A 189 -10.97 -1.52 -9.06
CA PRO A 189 -9.60 -1.64 -8.59
C PRO A 189 -8.83 -0.32 -8.69
N ILE A 190 -8.13 0.03 -7.62
CA ILE A 190 -7.28 1.21 -7.50
C ILE A 190 -5.81 0.83 -7.33
N LYS A 191 -4.93 1.79 -7.56
CA LYS A 191 -3.47 1.66 -7.40
C LYS A 191 -2.89 2.65 -6.40
N ALA A 192 -3.64 3.69 -6.04
CA ALA A 192 -3.23 4.65 -5.02
C ALA A 192 -4.40 4.99 -4.12
N PHE A 193 -4.10 5.14 -2.83
CA PHE A 193 -5.02 5.58 -1.79
C PHE A 193 -4.26 6.48 -0.83
N GLY A 194 -4.87 7.58 -0.43
CA GLY A 194 -4.38 8.42 0.65
C GLY A 194 -5.51 9.19 1.28
N ALA A 195 -5.32 9.59 2.53
CA ALA A 195 -6.29 10.37 3.27
C ALA A 195 -5.60 11.15 4.38
N TRP A 196 -6.31 12.13 4.93
CA TRP A 196 -5.93 12.79 6.16
C TRP A 196 -6.50 12.03 7.35
N PHE A 197 -5.66 11.80 8.35
CA PHE A 197 -6.01 11.08 9.56
C PHE A 197 -5.88 11.99 10.77
N SER A 198 -6.92 12.06 11.58
CA SER A 198 -6.83 12.54 12.96
C SER A 198 -6.72 11.32 13.88
N ARG A 199 -5.66 11.28 14.70
CA ARG A 199 -5.31 10.13 15.56
C ARG A 199 -5.02 8.83 14.80
N ALA A 200 -4.16 8.89 13.78
CA ALA A 200 -3.93 7.77 12.86
C ALA A 200 -3.65 6.43 13.57
N PRO A 201 -4.13 5.30 13.01
CA PRO A 201 -3.87 3.98 13.55
C PRO A 201 -2.38 3.62 13.48
N ALA A 202 -1.94 2.65 14.28
CA ALA A 202 -0.55 2.18 14.28
C ALA A 202 -0.16 1.45 12.98
N SER A 203 -1.13 0.85 12.29
CA SER A 203 -0.93 0.24 10.98
C SER A 203 -2.19 0.31 10.13
N ILE A 204 -1.99 0.25 8.81
CA ILE A 204 -3.04 0.06 7.82
C ILE A 204 -2.69 -1.19 7.02
N ARG A 205 -3.67 -2.08 6.85
CA ARG A 205 -3.54 -3.27 6.01
C ARG A 205 -4.20 -3.01 4.66
N VAL A 206 -3.47 -3.33 3.60
CA VAL A 206 -3.92 -3.16 2.22
C VAL A 206 -4.11 -4.54 1.62
N ASP A 207 -5.32 -4.80 1.17
CA ASP A 207 -5.71 -6.08 0.62
C ASP A 207 -6.30 -5.89 -0.79
N ALA A 208 -5.99 -6.81 -1.68
CA ALA A 208 -6.60 -6.90 -2.99
C ALA A 208 -7.60 -8.06 -2.98
N ASP A 209 -8.76 -7.87 -3.63
CA ASP A 209 -9.60 -9.01 -3.99
C ASP A 209 -8.73 -10.02 -4.78
N SER A 210 -8.73 -11.27 -4.34
CA SER A 210 -8.16 -12.33 -5.15
C SER A 210 -8.97 -12.40 -6.45
N LEU A 211 -8.27 -12.35 -7.58
CA LEU A 211 -8.84 -12.60 -8.91
C LEU A 211 -9.55 -13.96 -9.00
N GLU A 212 -9.34 -14.85 -8.02
CA GLU A 212 -9.96 -16.18 -7.96
C GLU A 212 -11.43 -16.14 -7.50
N GLY A 213 -11.99 -15.00 -7.07
CA GLY A 213 -13.44 -14.83 -6.88
C GLY A 213 -14.05 -15.56 -5.68
N PHE A 214 -13.25 -16.22 -4.83
CA PHE A 214 -13.73 -16.99 -3.68
C PHE A 214 -13.82 -16.19 -2.37
N GLY A 215 -13.85 -14.85 -2.43
CA GLY A 215 -13.85 -14.00 -1.24
C GLY A 215 -12.57 -14.13 -0.39
N SER A 216 -11.50 -14.72 -0.95
CA SER A 216 -10.18 -14.68 -0.36
C SER A 216 -9.52 -13.36 -0.75
N TYR A 217 -8.97 -12.67 0.25
CA TYR A 217 -8.21 -11.45 0.03
C TYR A 217 -6.73 -11.80 -0.05
N ARG A 218 -6.04 -11.30 -1.06
CA ARG A 218 -4.58 -11.36 -1.10
C ARG A 218 -4.05 -10.13 -0.39
N HIS A 219 -3.29 -10.37 0.67
CA HIS A 219 -2.57 -9.30 1.35
C HIS A 219 -1.53 -8.69 0.39
N VAL A 220 -1.66 -7.39 0.11
CA VAL A 220 -0.74 -6.63 -0.74
C VAL A 220 0.40 -6.08 0.10
N GLY A 221 0.09 -5.58 1.29
CA GLY A 221 1.09 -5.10 2.24
C GLY A 221 0.49 -4.52 3.51
N GLU A 222 1.32 -4.43 4.53
CA GLU A 222 1.03 -3.75 5.78
C GLU A 222 1.96 -2.54 5.90
N MET A 223 1.39 -1.41 6.27
CA MET A 223 2.14 -0.18 6.43
C MET A 223 2.20 0.19 7.91
N PRO A 224 3.39 0.15 8.52
CA PRO A 224 3.56 0.73 9.85
C PRO A 224 3.44 2.24 9.74
N ILE A 225 2.61 2.82 10.58
CA ILE A 225 2.40 4.26 10.66
C ILE A 225 2.92 4.71 12.02
N ALA A 226 3.62 5.84 12.04
CA ALA A 226 3.90 6.50 13.29
C ALA A 226 2.56 6.96 13.89
N ALA A 227 2.08 6.19 14.87
CA ALA A 227 0.89 6.56 15.61
C ALA A 227 1.09 7.98 16.14
N GLY A 228 0.17 8.87 15.77
CA GLY A 228 0.24 10.29 16.06
C GLY A 228 -1.12 10.78 16.48
N THR A 229 -1.17 11.76 17.38
CA THR A 229 -2.42 12.40 17.80
C THR A 229 -2.85 13.53 16.86
N ASP A 230 -1.89 14.04 16.09
CA ASP A 230 -2.08 15.20 15.23
C ASP A 230 -2.66 14.79 13.87
N LEU A 231 -3.22 15.78 13.16
CA LEU A 231 -3.67 15.61 11.80
C LEU A 231 -2.48 15.32 10.88
N GLN A 232 -2.47 14.17 10.22
CA GLN A 232 -1.40 13.79 9.30
C GLN A 232 -1.92 13.13 8.03
N PHE A 233 -1.25 13.41 6.92
CA PHE A 233 -1.56 12.76 5.65
C PHE A 233 -0.84 11.42 5.57
N ILE A 234 -1.56 10.40 5.14
CA ILE A 234 -1.01 9.06 4.88
C ILE A 234 -1.52 8.62 3.52
N GLY A 235 -0.60 8.34 2.62
CA GLY A 235 -0.90 7.80 1.31
C GLY A 235 0.00 6.64 0.95
N PHE A 236 -0.45 5.84 -0.01
CA PHE A 236 0.35 4.79 -0.59
C PHE A 236 -0.03 4.55 -2.05
N SER A 237 0.93 4.01 -2.79
CA SER A 237 0.73 3.52 -4.15
C SER A 237 1.29 2.11 -4.28
N SER A 238 0.65 1.29 -5.12
CA SER A 238 1.12 -0.03 -5.50
C SER A 238 1.08 -0.20 -7.02
N ASP A 239 2.04 -0.92 -7.56
CA ASP A 239 2.03 -1.37 -8.94
C ASP A 239 0.98 -2.48 -9.18
N GLN A 240 0.62 -3.21 -8.13
CA GLN A 240 -0.53 -4.13 -8.07
C GLN A 240 -1.81 -3.38 -7.75
N THR A 241 -2.90 -3.75 -8.40
CA THR A 241 -4.23 -3.20 -8.09
C THR A 241 -4.78 -3.80 -6.79
N PHE A 242 -5.46 -2.99 -6.01
CA PHE A 242 -6.20 -3.38 -4.80
C PHE A 242 -7.55 -2.67 -4.77
N ASN A 243 -8.49 -3.15 -3.99
CA ASN A 243 -9.81 -2.53 -3.87
C ASN A 243 -10.33 -2.54 -2.43
N ARG A 244 -9.48 -2.88 -1.45
CA ARG A 244 -9.85 -2.93 -0.04
C ARG A 244 -8.76 -2.34 0.85
N ILE A 245 -9.15 -1.37 1.66
CA ILE A 245 -8.33 -0.82 2.75
C ILE A 245 -8.92 -1.32 4.04
N VAL A 246 -8.15 -2.06 4.83
CA VAL A 246 -8.62 -2.63 6.10
C VAL A 246 -7.93 -1.92 7.26
N PHE A 247 -8.75 -1.45 8.19
CA PHE A 247 -8.34 -0.96 9.49
C PHE A 247 -8.70 -2.00 10.53
N GLU A 248 -7.71 -2.48 11.27
CA GLU A 248 -7.90 -3.49 12.31
C GLU A 248 -7.44 -2.94 13.65
N GLY A 249 -8.20 -3.25 14.71
CA GLY A 249 -7.76 -2.97 16.07
C GLY A 249 -6.58 -3.88 16.44
N GLN A 250 -5.36 -3.35 16.47
CA GLN A 250 -4.18 -4.09 16.93
C GLN A 250 -4.04 -4.06 18.46
N GLY A 251 -3.63 -5.19 19.04
CA GLY A 251 -3.25 -5.27 20.46
C GLY A 251 -4.42 -5.60 21.38
N CYS A 252 -4.56 -4.92 22.52
CA CYS A 252 -5.61 -5.17 23.50
C CYS A 252 -6.59 -4.00 23.69
N CYS A 253 -6.37 -2.90 22.95
CA CYS A 253 -7.09 -1.65 23.13
C CYS A 253 -7.99 -1.34 21.93
N SER A 254 -9.09 -0.62 22.18
CA SER A 254 -9.84 0.02 21.11
C SER A 254 -9.07 1.22 20.56
N GLY A 255 -9.14 1.43 19.25
CA GLY A 255 -8.59 2.58 18.56
C GLY A 255 -9.69 3.36 17.87
N SER A 256 -9.62 4.68 17.94
CA SER A 256 -10.55 5.57 17.25
C SER A 256 -9.79 6.61 16.45
N PHE A 257 -10.15 6.80 15.19
CA PHE A 257 -9.53 7.79 14.31
C PHE A 257 -10.57 8.36 13.36
N ALA A 258 -10.30 9.55 12.84
CA ALA A 258 -11.11 10.15 11.78
C ALA A 258 -10.31 10.20 10.47
N ILE A 259 -11.01 9.96 9.37
CA ILE A 259 -10.52 9.99 8.01
C ILE A 259 -11.22 11.14 7.28
N ASP A 260 -10.46 11.93 6.57
CA ASP A 260 -10.97 13.01 5.72
C ASP A 260 -10.20 13.06 4.39
N ASP A 261 -10.80 13.70 3.38
CA ASP A 261 -10.20 13.93 2.07
C ASP A 261 -9.58 12.66 1.46
N VAL A 262 -10.38 11.60 1.35
CA VAL A 262 -9.97 10.31 0.79
C VAL A 262 -9.68 10.48 -0.70
N ALA A 263 -8.39 10.47 -1.05
CA ALA A 263 -7.88 10.59 -2.40
C ALA A 263 -7.43 9.23 -2.96
N TYR A 264 -7.89 8.87 -4.15
CA TYR A 264 -7.57 7.57 -4.75
C TYR A 264 -7.46 7.64 -6.27
N ALA A 265 -6.70 6.73 -6.87
CA ALA A 265 -6.50 6.66 -8.33
C ALA A 265 -6.48 5.22 -8.84
N ALA A 266 -7.09 5.00 -10.00
CA ALA A 266 -7.10 3.71 -10.71
C ALA A 266 -5.77 3.44 -11.46
N SER A 267 -5.03 4.49 -11.77
CA SER A 267 -3.74 4.45 -12.47
C SER A 267 -2.73 5.30 -11.74
N LEU A 268 -1.45 4.92 -11.79
CA LEU A 268 -0.36 5.77 -11.32
C LEU A 268 0.12 6.69 -12.44
N SER A 269 0.70 7.83 -12.05
CA SER A 269 1.43 8.67 -13.00
C SER A 269 2.55 7.84 -13.64
N PRO A 270 2.78 7.94 -14.96
CA PRO A 270 3.93 7.31 -15.59
C PRO A 270 5.20 7.75 -14.86
N VAL A 271 5.85 6.81 -14.16
CA VAL A 271 7.15 7.07 -13.56
C VAL A 271 8.12 7.22 -14.74
N PRO A 272 8.75 8.39 -14.95
CA PRO A 272 9.75 8.52 -16.00
C PRO A 272 10.82 7.49 -15.71
N GLU A 273 11.05 6.51 -16.60
CA GLU A 273 12.07 5.49 -16.38
C GLU A 273 13.45 6.16 -16.45
N PRO A 274 14.11 6.53 -15.32
CA PRO A 274 15.14 7.57 -15.34
C PRO A 274 16.50 7.09 -15.89
N GLY A 275 16.58 5.89 -16.46
CA GLY A 275 17.87 5.34 -16.86
C GLY A 275 17.81 4.00 -17.54
N ALA A 276 16.69 3.27 -17.52
CA ALA A 276 16.59 1.98 -18.21
C ALA A 276 16.86 2.15 -19.72
N TRP A 277 16.25 3.14 -20.37
CA TRP A 277 16.50 3.47 -21.77
C TRP A 277 17.91 3.98 -22.02
N ALA A 278 18.44 4.82 -21.12
CA ALA A 278 19.80 5.33 -21.25
C ALA A 278 20.83 4.19 -21.12
N LEU A 279 20.65 3.28 -20.17
CA LEU A 279 21.49 2.11 -19.96
C LEU A 279 21.35 1.11 -21.10
N LEU A 280 20.13 0.87 -21.60
CA LEU A 280 19.88 0.03 -22.76
C LEU A 280 20.58 0.61 -24.00
N ALA A 281 20.39 1.89 -24.28
CA ALA A 281 21.02 2.58 -25.40
C ALA A 281 22.56 2.55 -25.28
N THR A 282 23.09 2.79 -24.08
CA THR A 282 24.53 2.73 -23.82
C THR A 282 25.06 1.30 -24.02
N GLY A 283 24.31 0.28 -23.58
CA GLY A 283 24.64 -1.12 -23.80
C GLY A 283 24.68 -1.50 -25.28
N LEU A 284 23.68 -1.06 -26.06
CA LEU A 284 23.62 -1.28 -27.51
C LEU A 284 24.76 -0.57 -28.25
N LEU A 285 25.10 0.68 -27.86
CA LEU A 285 26.24 1.40 -28.40
C LEU A 285 27.56 0.69 -28.12
N ALA A 286 27.77 0.22 -26.89
CA ALA A 286 28.97 -0.54 -26.52
C ALA A 286 29.10 -1.84 -27.33
N LEU A 287 27.99 -2.57 -27.55
CA LEU A 287 27.93 -3.75 -28.40
C LEU A 287 28.26 -3.44 -29.87
N GLY A 288 27.75 -2.32 -30.40
CA GLY A 288 28.01 -1.87 -31.76
C GLY A 288 29.48 -1.52 -31.99
N LEU A 289 30.10 -0.80 -31.06
CA LEU A 289 31.53 -0.45 -31.11
C LEU A 289 32.41 -1.69 -31.07
N ARG A 290 32.07 -2.68 -30.24
CA ARG A 290 32.82 -3.94 -30.13
C ARG A 290 32.81 -4.75 -31.44
N ARG A 291 31.71 -4.73 -32.20
CA ARG A 291 31.64 -5.43 -33.51
C ARG A 291 32.57 -4.81 -34.55
N ARG A 292 32.78 -3.49 -34.53
CA ARG A 292 33.66 -2.80 -35.50
C ARG A 292 35.14 -3.12 -35.28
N SER A 293 35.57 -3.35 -34.04
CA SER A 293 36.97 -3.67 -33.73
C SER A 293 37.42 -5.08 -34.16
N ALA A 294 36.49 -5.98 -34.51
CA ALA A 294 36.81 -7.35 -34.92
C ALA A 294 37.18 -7.48 -36.41
N THR A 295 36.96 -6.43 -37.22
CA THR A 295 37.18 -6.44 -38.68
C THR A 295 38.42 -5.63 -39.07
N THR A 296 39.52 -5.77 -38.33
CA THR A 296 40.81 -5.21 -38.76
C THR A 296 41.50 -6.23 -39.67
N PRO A 297 41.68 -5.95 -40.98
CA PRO A 297 42.40 -6.84 -41.89
C PRO A 297 43.87 -6.96 -41.46
N ARG A 298 44.36 -8.18 -41.29
CA ARG A 298 45.79 -8.45 -41.15
C ARG A 298 46.40 -8.45 -42.55
N ASN A 299 47.20 -7.43 -42.85
CA ASN A 299 48.14 -7.43 -43.97
C ASN A 299 49.41 -8.18 -43.58
#